data_AF-A0A9E3L373-F1
#
_entry.id   AF-A0A9E3L373-F1
#
_cell.length_a   1.000
_cell.length_b   1.000
_cell.length_c   1.000
_cell.angle_alpha   90.00
_cell.angle_beta   90.00
_cell.angle_gamma   90.00
#
_symmetry.space_group_name_H-M   'P 1'
#
loop_
_entity.id
_entity.type
_entity.pdbx_description
1 polymer ?
#
loop_
_entity_poly.entity_id
_entity_poly.type
_entity_poly.pdbx_seq_one_letter_code
_entity_poly.pdbx_strand_id
1 'polypeptide(L)' 'MESNRSPLELQAADALRRARRLPVGAERNDLRQLATGLLWLHRRGMEALVENRRVMIRELPHAEALEA' A
#
# COMPACT_ATOMS: atom_id res chain seq x y z
N MET A 1 -4.33 1.22 21.25
CA MET A 1 -3.44 1.74 20.20
C MET A 1 -4.11 1.49 18.87
N GLU A 2 -4.82 2.49 18.33
CA GLU A 2 -5.32 2.42 16.96
C GLU A 2 -4.11 2.32 16.04
N SER A 3 -3.99 1.19 15.35
CA SER A 3 -2.88 0.98 14.44
C SER A 3 -3.09 1.92 13.27
N ASN A 4 -2.16 2.84 13.00
CA ASN A 4 -2.15 3.75 11.83
C ASN A 4 -1.92 2.99 10.51
N ARG A 5 -2.63 1.87 10.33
CA ARG A 5 -2.52 0.95 9.22
C ARG A 5 -3.60 1.29 8.21
N SER A 6 -3.24 1.26 6.93
CA SER A 6 -4.22 1.44 5.87
C SER A 6 -5.25 0.30 5.88
N PRO A 7 -6.45 0.50 5.30
CA PRO A 7 -7.45 -0.56 5.17
C PRO A 7 -6.91 -1.84 4.50
N LEU A 8 -6.03 -1.69 3.51
CA LEU A 8 -5.36 -2.82 2.83
C LEU A 8 -4.43 -3.60 3.78
N GLU A 9 -3.68 -2.90 4.62
CA GLU A 9 -2.81 -3.53 5.62
C GLU A 9 -3.60 -4.25 6.70
N LEU A 10 -4.77 -3.71 7.10
CA LEU A 10 -5.67 -4.38 8.04
C LEU A 10 -6.24 -5.67 7.45
N GLN A 11 -6.71 -5.64 6.20
CA GLN A 11 -7.20 -6.83 5.50
C GLN A 11 -6.11 -7.88 5.31
N ALA A 12 -4.89 -7.47 4.94
CA ALA A 12 -3.75 -8.37 4.84
C ALA A 12 -3.39 -9.01 6.19
N ALA A 13 -3.40 -8.22 7.27
CA ALA A 13 -3.16 -8.72 8.61
C ALA A 13 -4.23 -9.73 9.04
N ASP A 14 -5.50 -9.49 8.71
CA ASP A 14 -6.59 -10.42 9.00
C ASP A 14 -6.49 -11.71 8.17
N ALA A 15 -6.13 -11.63 6.89
CA ALA A 15 -5.87 -12.81 6.07
C ALA A 15 -4.74 -13.67 6.67
N LEU A 16 -3.64 -13.05 7.12
CA LEU A 16 -2.55 -13.75 7.80
C LEU A 16 -2.98 -14.36 9.14
N ARG A 17 -3.81 -13.65 9.93
CA ARG A 17 -4.36 -14.19 11.18
C ARG A 17 -5.22 -15.43 10.92
N ARG A 18 -6.06 -15.41 9.88
CA ARG A 18 -6.88 -16.56 9.46
C ARG A 18 -6.00 -17.71 8.97
N ALA A 19 -4.98 -17.43 8.15
CA ALA A 19 -4.05 -18.44 7.66
C ALA A 19 -3.29 -19.17 8.77
N ARG A 20 -2.97 -18.48 9.89
CA ARG A 20 -2.31 -19.09 11.06
C ARG A 20 -3.20 -20.09 11.81
N ARG A 21 -4.52 -20.01 11.66
CA ARG A 21 -5.47 -20.94 12.29
C ARG A 21 -5.72 -22.20 11.46
N LEU A 22 -5.29 -22.20 10.20
CA LEU A 22 -5.48 -23.33 9.30
C LEU A 22 -4.31 -24.32 9.36
N PRO A 23 -4.57 -25.62 9.17
CA PRO A 23 -3.51 -26.60 8.97
C PRO A 23 -2.74 -26.30 7.68
N VAL A 24 -1.61 -26.98 7.49
CA VAL A 24 -0.85 -26.88 6.24
C VAL A 24 -1.71 -27.42 5.09
N GLY A 25 -1.98 -26.58 4.08
CA GLY A 25 -2.83 -26.93 2.95
C GLY A 25 -3.08 -25.75 2.01
N ALA A 26 -3.87 -25.99 0.97
CA ALA A 26 -4.18 -25.01 -0.07
C ALA A 26 -4.81 -23.74 0.49
N GLU A 27 -5.85 -23.85 1.34
CA GLU A 27 -6.55 -22.70 1.92
C GLU A 27 -5.63 -21.78 2.73
N ARG A 28 -4.69 -22.36 3.48
CA ARG A 28 -3.65 -21.59 4.20
C ARG A 28 -2.77 -20.83 3.22
N ASN A 29 -2.38 -21.46 2.12
CA ASN A 29 -1.54 -20.85 1.11
C ASN A 29 -2.27 -19.72 0.37
N ASP A 30 -3.54 -19.91 0.04
CA ASP A 30 -4.37 -18.92 -0.64
C ASP A 30 -4.51 -17.65 0.20
N LEU A 31 -4.75 -17.79 1.51
CA LEU A 31 -4.78 -16.64 2.42
C LEU A 31 -3.42 -15.93 2.55
N ARG A 32 -2.30 -16.66 2.46
CA ARG A 32 -0.95 -16.07 2.47
C ARG A 32 -0.66 -15.33 1.16
N GLN A 33 -1.08 -15.88 0.03
CA GLN A 33 -0.96 -15.24 -1.28
C GLN A 33 -1.84 -13.99 -1.34
N LEU A 34 -3.08 -14.06 -0.84
CA LEU A 34 -3.97 -12.92 -0.74
C LEU A 34 -3.35 -11.79 0.09
N ALA A 35 -2.81 -12.10 1.28
CA ALA A 35 -2.13 -11.10 2.10
C ALA A 35 -0.93 -10.48 1.39
N THR A 36 -0.12 -11.30 0.71
CA THR A 36 1.03 -10.81 -0.09
C THR A 36 0.58 -9.86 -1.19
N GLY A 37 -0.48 -10.22 -1.92
CA GLY A 37 -1.06 -9.41 -2.99
C GLY A 37 -1.59 -8.06 -2.47
N LEU A 38 -2.29 -8.05 -1.34
CA LEU A 38 -2.81 -6.83 -0.71
C LEU A 38 -1.68 -5.87 -0.27
N LEU A 39 -0.62 -6.42 0.33
CA LEU A 39 0.55 -5.62 0.72
C LEU A 39 1.29 -5.05 -0.48
N TRP A 40 1.45 -5.86 -1.54
CA TRP A 40 2.06 -5.41 -2.78
C TRP A 40 1.24 -4.27 -3.42
N LEU A 41 -0.09 -4.42 -3.49
CA LEU A 41 -0.98 -3.40 -4.05
C LEU A 41 -0.88 -2.08 -3.29
N HIS A 42 -0.89 -2.14 -1.95
CA HIS A 42 -0.74 -0.95 -1.11
C HIS A 42 0.59 -0.22 -1.39
N ARG A 43 1.70 -0.96 -1.39
CA ARG A 43 3.03 -0.41 -1.67
C ARG A 43 3.10 0.22 -3.06
N ARG A 44 2.59 -0.47 -4.08
CA ARG A 44 2.63 0.01 -5.46
C ARG A 44 1.80 1.28 -5.66
N GLY A 45 0.63 1.35 -5.02
CA GLY A 45 -0.19 2.56 -5.01
C GLY A 45 0.53 3.73 -4.34
N MET A 46 1.20 3.51 -3.21
CA MET A 46 1.98 4.54 -2.53
C MET A 46 3.17 5.03 -3.37
N GLU A 47 3.90 4.13 -4.03
CA GLU A 47 4.99 4.49 -4.94
C GLU A 47 4.49 5.37 -6.09
N ALA A 48 3.35 5.01 -6.70
CA ALA A 48 2.76 5.79 -7.78
C ALA A 48 2.33 7.20 -7.32
N LEU A 49 1.77 7.32 -6.11
CA LEU A 49 1.40 8.62 -5.54
C LEU A 49 2.62 9.50 -5.27
N VAL A 50 3.71 8.92 -4.76
CA VAL A 50 4.97 9.65 -4.52
C VAL A 50 5.58 10.11 -5.84
N GLU A 51 5.58 9.26 -6.86
CA GLU A 51 6.11 9.63 -8.17
C GLU A 51 5.28 10.74 -8.83
N ASN A 52 3.95 10.63 -8.80
CA ASN A 52 3.07 11.68 -9.31
C ASN A 52 3.31 13.01 -8.57
N ARG A 53 3.43 12.99 -7.24
CA ARG A 53 3.77 14.19 -6.46
C ARG A 53 5.12 14.80 -6.89
N ARG A 54 6.14 13.99 -7.17
CA ARG A 54 7.44 14.48 -7.66
C ARG A 54 7.34 15.14 -9.02
N VAL A 55 6.58 14.54 -9.94
CA VAL A 55 6.30 15.13 -11.26
C VAL A 55 5.60 16.48 -11.09
N MET A 56 4.54 16.54 -10.28
CA MET A 56 3.84 17.81 -10.02
C MET A 56 4.74 18.89 -9.40
N ILE A 57 5.63 18.53 -8.47
CA ILE A 57 6.58 19.48 -7.87
C ILE A 57 7.62 19.95 -8.90
N ARG A 58 8.05 19.09 -9.81
CA ARG A 58 9.01 19.43 -10.88
C ARG A 58 8.38 20.29 -11.98
N GLU A 59 7.09 20.09 -12.24
CA GLU A 59 6.33 20.80 -13.28
C GLU A 59 5.70 22.10 -12.78
N LEU A 60 5.72 22.38 -11.47
CA LEU A 60 5.44 23.72 -10.95
C LEU A 60 6.54 24.66 -11.47
N PRO A 61 6.24 25.55 -12.44
CA PRO A 61 7.20 26.58 -12.79
C PRO A 61 7.37 27.43 -11.54
N HIS A 62 8.60 27.81 -11.21
CA HIS A 62 8.85 28.81 -10.19
C HIS A 62 7.86 29.96 -10.42
N ALA A 63 6.93 30.14 -9.49
CA ALA A 63 5.97 31.25 -9.49
C ALA A 63 6.66 32.61 -9.23
N GLU A 64 7.94 32.71 -9.61
CA GLU A 64 8.87 33.81 -9.37
C GLU A 64 9.33 34.47 -10.68
N ALA A 65 8.66 34.20 -11.80
CA ALA A 65 8.83 34.99 -13.03
C ALA A 65 7.80 36.14 -13.15
N LEU A 66 7.09 36.48 -12.06
CA LEU A 66 6.01 37.48 -12.02
C LEU A 66 6.12 38.46 -10.83
N GLU A 67 7.32 38.74 -10.37
CA GLU A 67 7.65 40.06 -9.79
C GLU A 67 8.93 40.52 -10.50
N ALA A 68 8.79 41.30 -11.58
CA ALA A 68 8.87 42.76 -11.60
C ALA A 68 10.31 43.27 -11.51
#